data_AF-A0A922XY20-F1
#
_entry.id   AF-A0A922XY20-F1
#
_cell.length_a   1.000
_cell.length_b   1.000
_cell.length_c   1.000
_cell.angle_alpha   90.00
_cell.angle_beta   90.00
_cell.angle_gamma   90.00
#
_symmetry.space_group_name_H-M   'P 1'
#
loop_
_entity.id
_entity.type
_entity.pdbx_description
1 polymer ?
#
loop_
_entity_poly.entity_id
_entity_poly.type
_entity_poly.pdbx_seq_one_letter_code
_entity_poly.pdbx_strand_id
1 'polypeptide(L)' 'MTTRTFVKPSKLLGACHRAIARYFARREAIARLREFSDAELRDIGLARNEIEPAVRGLKPRLPDWPRR' A
#
# COMPACT_ATOMS: atom_id res chain seq x y z
N MET A 1 28.06 26.18 -5.45
CA MET A 1 27.26 26.08 -6.69
C MET A 1 26.28 24.92 -6.55
N THR A 2 25.04 25.19 -6.17
CA THR A 2 23.98 24.16 -6.06
C THR A 2 23.23 24.09 -7.39
N THR A 3 23.40 23.00 -8.13
CA THR A 3 22.61 22.72 -9.35
C THR A 3 21.15 22.52 -8.97
N ARG A 4 20.33 23.55 -9.18
CA ARG A 4 18.87 23.46 -9.05
C ARG A 4 18.33 22.74 -10.28
N THR A 5 18.12 21.43 -10.16
CA THR A 5 17.56 20.60 -11.22
C THR A 5 16.14 21.07 -11.54
N PHE A 6 15.97 21.79 -12.65
CA PHE A 6 14.65 22.20 -13.13
C PHE A 6 13.95 20.95 -13.70
N VAL A 7 12.99 20.43 -12.94
CA VAL A 7 12.20 19.28 -13.38
C VAL A 7 11.18 19.76 -14.41
N LYS A 8 11.20 19.20 -15.62
CA LYS A 8 10.25 19.55 -16.69
C LYS A 8 8.80 19.40 -16.17
N PRO A 9 7.90 20.35 -16.46
CA PRO A 9 6.52 20.34 -15.94
C PRO A 9 5.76 19.07 -16.32
N SER A 10 6.01 18.51 -17.51
CA SER A 10 5.45 17.23 -17.94
C SER A 10 5.87 16.03 -17.07
N LYS A 11 7.09 16.02 -16.55
CA LYS A 11 7.57 14.99 -15.62
C LYS A 11 6.92 15.12 -14.25
N LEU A 12 6.71 16.35 -13.77
CA LEU A 12 5.97 16.64 -12.53
C LEU A 12 4.52 16.18 -12.63
N LEU A 13 3.82 16.52 -13.71
CA LEU A 13 2.45 16.06 -13.97
C LEU A 13 2.37 14.53 -14.03
N GLY A 14 3.30 13.87 -14.72
CA GLY A 14 3.37 12.41 -14.76
C GLY A 14 3.64 11.77 -13.40
N ALA A 15 4.41 12.43 -12.53
CA ALA A 15 4.64 11.96 -11.15
C ALA A 15 3.39 12.14 -10.28
N CYS A 16 2.68 13.28 -10.39
CA CYS A 16 1.42 13.53 -9.70
C CYS A 16 0.34 12.52 -10.12
N HIS A 17 0.19 12.27 -11.42
CA HIS A 17 -0.75 11.27 -11.93
C HIS A 17 -0.46 9.88 -11.36
N ARG A 18 0.82 9.45 -11.37
CA ARG A 18 1.22 8.18 -10.74
C ARG A 18 0.94 8.14 -9.24
N ALA A 19 1.14 9.24 -8.53
CA ALA A 19 0.84 9.31 -7.10
C ALA A 19 -0.65 9.16 -6.82
N ILE A 20 -1.50 9.82 -7.61
CA ILE A 20 -2.95 9.74 -7.53
C ILE A 20 -3.44 8.32 -7.85
N ALA A 21 -2.97 7.73 -8.96
CA ALA A 21 -3.31 6.36 -9.34
C ALA A 21 -2.91 5.35 -8.24
N ARG A 22 -1.69 5.49 -7.67
CA ARG A 22 -1.25 4.68 -6.53
C ARG A 22 -2.13 4.87 -5.30
N TYR A 23 -2.62 6.08 -5.04
CA TYR A 23 -3.50 6.36 -3.91
C TYR A 23 -4.85 5.64 -4.08
N PHE A 24 -5.48 5.74 -5.25
CA PHE A 24 -6.73 5.06 -5.52
C PHE A 24 -6.58 3.53 -5.47
N ALA A 25 -5.54 2.98 -6.11
CA ALA A 25 -5.26 1.55 -6.04
C ALA A 25 -5.07 1.06 -4.60
N ARG A 26 -4.38 1.83 -3.74
CA ARG A 26 -4.23 1.51 -2.31
C ARG A 26 -5.57 1.54 -1.58
N ARG A 27 -6.41 2.53 -1.86
CA ARG A 27 -7.73 2.66 -1.23
C ARG A 27 -8.64 1.49 -1.59
N GLU A 28 -8.68 1.11 -2.86
CA GLU A 28 -9.45 -0.03 -3.33
C GLU A 28 -8.94 -1.35 -2.73
N ALA A 29 -7.62 -1.55 -2.69
CA ALA A 29 -7.03 -2.73 -2.05
C ALA A 29 -7.40 -2.82 -0.56
N ILE A 30 -7.34 -1.71 0.19
CA ILE A 30 -7.76 -1.67 1.60
C ILE A 30 -9.25 -1.99 1.74
N ALA A 31 -10.11 -1.44 0.88
CA ALA A 31 -11.54 -1.72 0.91
C ALA A 31 -11.83 -3.20 0.69
N ARG A 32 -11.22 -3.82 -0.33
CA ARG A 32 -11.34 -5.25 -0.61
C ARG A 32 -10.84 -6.14 0.53
N LEU A 33 -9.70 -5.81 1.12
CA LEU A 33 -9.18 -6.55 2.28
C LEU A 33 -10.04 -6.37 3.54
N ARG A 34 -10.79 -5.25 3.66
CA ARG A 34 -11.76 -5.07 4.74
C ARG A 34 -13.01 -5.91 4.57
N GLU A 35 -13.35 -6.31 3.34
CA GLU A 35 -14.48 -7.20 3.07
C GLU A 35 -14.18 -8.66 3.49
N PHE A 36 -12.90 -9.05 3.54
CA PHE A 36 -12.50 -10.39 3.96
C PHE A 36 -12.82 -10.62 5.43
N SER A 37 -13.18 -11.85 5.80
CA SER A 37 -13.27 -12.27 7.19
C SER A 37 -11.89 -12.38 7.86
N ASP A 38 -11.86 -12.43 9.19
CA ASP A 38 -10.59 -12.62 9.93
C ASP A 38 -9.92 -13.97 9.63
N ALA A 39 -10.69 -14.99 9.25
CA ALA A 39 -10.17 -16.28 8.83
C ALA A 39 -9.48 -16.20 7.46
N GLU A 40 -10.10 -15.54 6.49
CA GLU A 40 -9.53 -15.33 5.14
C GLU A 40 -8.28 -14.46 5.18
N LEU A 41 -8.26 -13.42 6.02
CA LEU A 41 -7.06 -12.63 6.23
C LEU A 41 -5.92 -13.45 6.84
N ARG A 42 -6.25 -14.32 7.80
CA ARG A 42 -5.27 -15.17 8.48
C ARG A 42 -4.70 -16.24 7.57
N ASP A 43 -5.48 -16.76 6.61
CA ASP A 43 -5.02 -17.69 5.59
C ASP A 43 -3.89 -17.09 4.73
N ILE A 44 -4.03 -15.81 4.34
CA ILE A 44 -2.99 -15.06 3.63
C ILE A 44 -1.92 -14.45 4.56
N GLY A 45 -1.99 -14.74 5.86
CA GLY A 45 -1.03 -14.31 6.87
C GLY A 45 -1.09 -12.83 7.24
N LEU A 46 -2.26 -12.21 7.12
CA LEU A 46 -2.50 -10.83 7.54
C LEU A 46 -3.42 -10.78 8.76
N ALA A 47 -3.12 -9.90 9.70
CA ALA A 47 -4.09 -9.45 10.68
C ALA A 47 -4.85 -8.20 10.20
N ARG A 48 -6.04 -7.95 10.76
CA ARG A 48 -6.89 -6.81 10.38
C ARG A 48 -6.19 -5.45 10.54
N ASN A 49 -5.38 -5.31 11.58
CA ASN A 49 -4.56 -4.12 11.86
C ASN A 49 -3.36 -3.99 10.90
N GLU A 50 -3.02 -5.02 10.14
CA GLU A 50 -1.88 -5.03 9.22
C GLU A 50 -2.25 -4.73 7.77
N ILE A 51 -3.54 -4.71 7.43
CA ILE A 51 -4.02 -4.40 6.06
C ILE A 51 -3.41 -3.10 5.55
N GLU A 52 -3.49 -2.03 6.34
CA GLU A 52 -3.01 -0.72 5.93
C GLU A 52 -1.48 -0.64 5.75
N PRO A 53 -0.63 -1.09 6.70
CA PRO A 53 0.81 -1.12 6.48
C PRO A 53 1.21 -2.05 5.32
N ALA A 54 0.58 -3.22 5.17
CA ALA A 54 0.85 -4.16 4.08
C ALA A 54 0.56 -3.54 2.70
N VAL A 55 -0.61 -2.91 2.52
CA VAL A 55 -0.96 -2.19 1.29
C VAL A 55 -0.03 -0.99 1.06
N ARG A 56 0.49 -0.39 2.14
CA ARG A 56 1.48 0.68 2.02
C ARG A 56 2.86 0.21 1.54
N GLY A 57 3.10 -1.10 1.51
CA GLY A 57 4.38 -1.72 1.18
C GLY A 57 5.32 -1.83 2.38
N LEU A 58 4.80 -1.62 3.59
CA LEU A 58 5.52 -1.92 4.82
C LEU A 58 5.39 -3.43 5.05
N LYS A 59 6.50 -4.07 5.41
CA LYS A 59 6.48 -5.50 5.70
C LYS A 59 5.50 -5.73 6.87
N PRO A 60 4.39 -6.47 6.68
CA PRO A 60 3.54 -6.82 7.80
C PRO A 60 4.41 -7.54 8.82
N ARG A 61 4.26 -7.15 10.08
CA ARG A 61 4.93 -7.82 11.19
C ARG A 61 4.12 -9.08 11.41
N LEU A 62 4.36 -10.08 10.56
CA LEU A 62 3.70 -11.39 10.59
C LEU A 62 3.42 -11.75 12.05
N PRO A 63 2.15 -11.85 12.46
CA PRO A 63 1.82 -12.25 13.81
C PRO A 63 2.38 -13.65 14.00
N ASP A 64 2.81 -13.98 15.20
CA ASP A 64 3.37 -15.26 15.63
C ASP A 64 2.31 -16.38 15.68
N TRP A 65 1.29 -16.30 14.81
CA TRP A 65 0.25 -17.30 14.71
C TRP A 65 0.85 -18.65 14.28
N PRO A 66 0.45 -19.75 14.92
CA PRO A 66 0.85 -21.08 14.47
C PRO A 66 0.23 -21.30 13.09
N ARG A 67 1.09 -21.46 12.07
CA ARG A 67 0.67 -21.91 10.75
C ARG A 67 0.11 -23.32 10.90
N ARG A 68 -1.18 -23.47 10.65
CA ARG A 68 -1.89 -24.75 10.73
C ARG A 68 -1.70 -25.55 9.46
#